data_AF-G2SYN0-F1
#
_entry.id   AF-G2SYN0-F1
#
_cell.length_a   1.000
_cell.length_b   1.000
_cell.length_c   1.000
_cell.angle_alpha   90.00
_cell.angle_beta   90.00
_cell.angle_gamma   90.00
#
_symmetry.space_group_name_H-M   'P 1'
#
loop_
_entity.id
_entity.type
_entity.pdbx_description
1 polymer ?
#
loop_
_entity_poly.entity_id
_entity_poly.type
_entity_poly.pdbx_seq_one_letter_code
_entity_poly.pdbx_strand_id
1 'polypeptide(L)'
;MDNKSISHTRWKCQYHIVFIPQYRKKVLYGKVREDVREILNTLCKYKNVEIIAGAVCVDHVHLSVAIPPKLSVSDFIGYLKGKSTLMLYDRHPELQSKWDKAFWARGYYVETIGNITDEAVQKYIKEQAEESRKRLTRWKAIAKSSRRILSMTAFFWLIHMTRRWWREFLT
;
A
#
# COMPACT_ATOMS: atom_id res chain seq x y z
N MET A 1 7.68 -9.70 -14.24
CA MET A 1 6.85 -8.62 -13.66
C MET A 1 7.02 -8.71 -12.16
N ASP A 2 7.74 -7.75 -11.59
CA ASP A 2 8.52 -7.97 -10.38
C ASP A 2 7.75 -7.54 -9.12
N ASN A 3 7.77 -8.38 -8.09
CA ASN A 3 7.10 -8.09 -6.81
C ASN A 3 7.87 -7.01 -6.04
N LYS A 4 7.18 -5.94 -5.64
CA LYS A 4 7.76 -4.90 -4.79
C LYS A 4 7.95 -5.39 -3.35
N SER A 5 8.94 -4.84 -2.66
CA SER A 5 9.29 -5.25 -1.31
C SER A 5 9.76 -4.14 -0.39
N ILE A 6 9.32 -4.20 0.85
CA ILE A 6 9.90 -3.55 2.04
C ILE A 6 10.33 -4.65 3.01
N SER A 7 11.03 -4.29 4.10
CA SER A 7 11.66 -5.23 5.05
C SER A 7 10.78 -6.40 5.48
N HIS A 8 9.47 -6.21 5.63
CA HIS A 8 8.54 -7.25 6.08
C HIS A 8 7.30 -7.42 5.20
N THR A 9 7.28 -6.87 3.98
CA THR A 9 6.09 -6.96 3.11
C THR A 9 6.49 -7.05 1.66
N ARG A 10 5.92 -8.04 0.96
CA ARG A 10 5.95 -8.18 -0.49
C ARG A 10 4.55 -7.84 -1.01
N TRP A 11 4.44 -7.04 -2.06
CA TRP A 11 3.13 -6.72 -2.63
C TRP A 11 3.18 -6.51 -4.13
N LYS A 12 2.01 -6.73 -4.76
CA LYS A 12 1.70 -6.42 -6.14
C LYS A 12 0.26 -5.90 -6.19
N CYS A 13 0.11 -4.60 -5.97
CA CYS A 13 -1.19 -3.94 -5.90
C CYS A 13 -1.29 -2.95 -7.05
N GLN A 14 -1.72 -3.43 -8.22
CA GLN A 14 -1.94 -2.63 -9.40
C GLN A 14 -3.43 -2.37 -9.60
N TYR A 15 -3.78 -1.13 -9.93
CA TYR A 15 -5.16 -0.70 -10.12
C TYR A 15 -5.30 0.05 -11.43
N HIS A 16 -6.38 -0.23 -12.17
CA HIS A 16 -6.89 0.65 -13.21
C HIS A 16 -7.90 1.60 -12.58
N ILE A 17 -7.71 2.90 -12.78
CA ILE A 17 -8.57 3.93 -12.21
C ILE A 17 -9.00 4.87 -13.31
N VAL A 18 -10.29 5.20 -13.33
CA VAL A 18 -10.86 6.17 -14.26
C VAL A 18 -11.69 7.20 -13.50
N PHE A 19 -11.45 8.47 -13.78
CA PHE A 19 -12.26 9.56 -13.24
C PHE A 19 -12.45 10.66 -14.29
N ILE A 20 -13.52 11.43 -14.14
CA ILE A 20 -14.00 12.38 -15.15
C ILE A 20 -14.11 13.78 -14.55
N PRO A 21 -13.97 14.86 -15.35
CA PRO A 21 -14.35 16.20 -14.94
C PRO A 21 -15.82 16.25 -14.53
N GLN A 22 -16.16 17.16 -13.63
CA GLN A 22 -17.54 17.41 -13.19
C GLN A 22 -18.41 17.74 -14.40
N TYR A 23 -19.58 17.10 -14.50
CA TYR A 23 -20.48 17.12 -15.67
C TYR A 23 -19.86 16.63 -16.99
N ARG A 24 -18.75 15.89 -16.95
CA ARG A 24 -18.05 15.35 -18.13
C ARG A 24 -17.71 16.43 -19.17
N LYS A 25 -17.36 17.63 -18.69
CA LYS A 25 -16.93 18.73 -19.56
C LYS A 25 -15.70 18.33 -20.37
N LYS A 26 -15.66 18.69 -21.65
CA LYS A 26 -14.54 18.47 -22.56
C LYS A 26 -13.45 19.52 -22.34
N VAL A 27 -12.89 19.61 -21.12
CA VAL A 27 -11.93 20.66 -20.70
C VAL A 27 -10.47 20.18 -20.71
N LEU A 28 -10.23 18.89 -20.91
CA LEU A 28 -8.90 18.28 -20.79
C LEU A 28 -8.17 18.26 -22.15
N TYR A 29 -7.95 19.42 -22.74
CA TYR A 29 -7.27 19.57 -24.04
C TYR A 29 -6.24 20.70 -24.02
N GLY A 30 -5.40 20.76 -25.05
CA GLY A 30 -4.36 21.78 -25.19
C GLY A 30 -3.47 21.84 -23.94
N LYS A 31 -3.26 23.06 -23.43
CA LYS A 31 -2.38 23.32 -22.28
C LYS A 31 -2.88 22.65 -20.99
N VAL A 32 -4.19 22.69 -20.72
CA VAL A 32 -4.81 22.06 -19.54
C VAL A 32 -4.49 20.57 -19.48
N ARG A 33 -4.50 19.87 -20.62
CA ARG A 33 -4.15 18.44 -20.67
C ARG A 33 -2.72 18.17 -20.21
N GLU A 34 -1.78 19.03 -20.60
CA GLU A 34 -0.37 18.91 -20.22
C GLU A 34 -0.18 19.15 -18.73
N ASP A 35 -0.80 20.21 -18.21
CA ASP A 35 -0.75 20.57 -16.79
C ASP A 35 -1.40 19.50 -15.91
N VAL A 36 -2.55 18.94 -16.32
CA VAL A 36 -3.17 17.78 -15.63
C VAL A 36 -2.19 16.61 -15.56
N ARG A 37 -1.52 16.28 -16.67
CA ARG A 37 -0.56 15.16 -16.70
C ARG A 37 0.61 15.40 -15.74
N GLU A 38 1.17 16.61 -15.73
CA GLU A 38 2.28 16.99 -14.84
C GLU A 38 1.87 16.95 -13.37
N ILE A 39 0.71 17.54 -13.05
CA ILE A 39 0.14 17.59 -11.70
C ILE A 39 -0.10 16.17 -11.17
N LEU A 40 -0.76 15.31 -11.95
CA LEU A 40 -1.05 13.94 -11.54
C LEU A 40 0.25 13.14 -11.31
N ASN A 41 1.25 13.31 -12.18
CA ASN A 41 2.55 12.67 -12.01
C ASN A 41 3.24 13.11 -10.70
N THR A 42 3.25 14.42 -10.44
CA THR A 42 3.83 14.99 -9.21
C THR A 42 3.13 14.48 -7.94
N LEU A 43 1.80 14.47 -7.94
CA LEU A 43 1.01 13.99 -6.79
C LEU A 43 1.20 12.49 -6.54
N CYS A 44 1.30 11.67 -7.59
CA CYS A 44 1.63 10.25 -7.47
C CYS A 44 3.00 10.05 -6.81
N LYS A 45 4.03 10.81 -7.25
CA LYS A 45 5.37 10.77 -6.66
C LYS A 45 5.35 11.11 -5.16
N TYR A 46 4.62 12.15 -4.75
CA TYR A 46 4.50 12.53 -3.34
C TYR A 46 3.88 11.44 -2.45
N LYS A 47 3.02 10.58 -3.01
CA LYS A 47 2.43 9.44 -2.29
C LYS A 47 3.20 8.13 -2.46
N ASN A 48 4.35 8.15 -3.14
CA ASN A 48 5.09 6.95 -3.54
C ASN A 48 4.21 5.95 -4.31
N VAL A 49 3.30 6.48 -5.12
CA VAL A 49 2.49 5.70 -6.07
C VAL A 49 3.18 5.74 -7.42
N GLU A 50 3.44 4.57 -7.99
CA GLU A 50 4.04 4.46 -9.31
C GLU A 50 2.95 4.48 -10.39
N ILE A 51 3.12 5.31 -11.41
CA ILE A 51 2.29 5.30 -12.60
C ILE A 51 2.92 4.34 -13.61
N ILE A 52 2.22 3.26 -13.94
CA ILE A 52 2.65 2.26 -14.92
C ILE A 52 2.26 2.73 -16.33
N ALA A 53 1.03 3.24 -16.46
CA ALA A 53 0.53 3.86 -17.67
C ALA A 53 -0.52 4.92 -17.32
N GLY A 54 -0.65 5.96 -18.13
CA GLY A 54 -1.65 6.99 -17.92
C GLY A 54 -2.04 7.69 -19.21
N ALA A 55 -3.32 7.96 -19.38
CA ALA A 55 -3.86 8.69 -20.51
C ALA A 55 -4.85 9.75 -20.03
N VAL A 56 -4.58 11.01 -20.38
CA VAL A 56 -5.54 12.11 -20.22
C VAL A 56 -6.28 12.23 -21.55
N CYS A 57 -7.55 11.86 -21.55
CA CYS A 57 -8.49 12.02 -22.66
C CYS A 57 -9.25 13.34 -22.48
N VAL A 58 -9.98 13.78 -23.51
CA VAL A 58 -10.65 15.09 -23.53
C VAL A 58 -11.70 15.25 -22.41
N ASP A 59 -12.34 14.16 -22.01
CA ASP A 59 -13.46 14.13 -21.06
C ASP A 59 -13.25 13.16 -19.89
N HIS A 60 -12.09 12.48 -19.80
CA HIS A 60 -11.78 11.54 -18.72
C HIS A 60 -10.27 11.25 -18.61
N VAL A 61 -9.85 10.69 -17.48
CA VAL A 61 -8.47 10.27 -17.24
C VAL A 61 -8.43 8.78 -16.91
N HIS A 62 -7.55 8.04 -17.59
CA HIS A 62 -7.18 6.67 -17.25
C HIS A 62 -5.82 6.65 -16.56
N LEU A 63 -5.72 5.93 -15.44
CA LEU A 63 -4.47 5.67 -14.75
C LEU A 63 -4.34 4.18 -14.44
N SER A 64 -3.20 3.59 -14.79
CA SER A 64 -2.75 2.30 -14.27
C SER A 64 -1.65 2.58 -13.25
N VAL A 65 -1.91 2.32 -11.98
CA VAL A 65 -1.02 2.70 -10.87
C VAL A 65 -0.73 1.53 -9.94
N ALA A 66 0.49 1.49 -9.40
CA ALA A 66 0.84 0.61 -8.29
C ALA A 66 0.78 1.38 -6.97
N ILE A 67 -0.25 1.12 -6.17
CA ILE A 67 -0.51 1.80 -4.90
C ILE A 67 0.09 0.96 -3.75
N PRO A 68 0.89 1.55 -2.84
CA PRO A 68 1.38 0.83 -1.66
C PRO A 68 0.22 0.31 -0.79
N PRO A 69 0.32 -0.91 -0.21
CA PRO A 69 -0.78 -1.55 0.52
C PRO A 69 -1.18 -0.79 1.81
N LYS A 70 -0.29 0.08 2.32
CA LYS A 70 -0.58 0.97 3.46
C LYS A 70 -1.54 2.11 3.12
N LEU A 71 -1.77 2.38 1.83
CA LEU A 71 -2.59 3.48 1.35
C LEU A 71 -3.89 2.90 0.77
N SER A 72 -5.03 3.32 1.30
CA SER A 72 -6.31 2.92 0.72
C SER A 72 -6.50 3.58 -0.65
N VAL A 73 -7.17 2.89 -1.57
CA VAL A 73 -7.43 3.42 -2.92
C VAL A 73 -8.34 4.64 -2.85
N SER A 74 -9.34 4.62 -1.96
CA SER A 74 -10.27 5.74 -1.75
C SER A 74 -9.56 6.99 -1.26
N ASP A 75 -8.66 6.86 -0.27
CA ASP A 75 -7.92 8.02 0.25
C ASP A 75 -6.95 8.57 -0.79
N PHE A 76 -6.31 7.68 -1.56
CA PHE A 76 -5.43 8.09 -2.65
C PHE A 76 -6.19 8.89 -3.70
N ILE A 77 -7.38 8.44 -4.12
CA ILE A 77 -8.18 9.14 -5.13
C ILE A 77 -8.79 10.43 -4.59
N GLY A 78 -9.22 10.46 -3.33
CA GLY A 78 -9.62 11.69 -2.65
C GLY A 78 -8.49 12.73 -2.64
N TYR A 79 -7.28 12.31 -2.28
CA TYR A 79 -6.09 13.15 -2.32
C TYR A 79 -5.77 13.63 -3.75
N LEU A 80 -5.75 12.71 -4.72
CA LEU A 80 -5.36 12.99 -6.10
C LEU A 80 -6.31 14.01 -6.74
N LYS A 81 -7.62 13.80 -6.63
CA LYS A 81 -8.64 14.70 -7.17
C LYS A 81 -8.68 16.04 -6.41
N GLY A 82 -8.57 16.00 -5.09
CA GLY A 82 -8.59 17.22 -4.26
C GLY A 82 -7.40 18.13 -4.54
N LYS A 83 -6.17 17.60 -4.47
CA LYS A 83 -4.97 18.41 -4.69
C LYS A 83 -4.79 18.83 -6.15
N SER A 84 -5.15 17.98 -7.11
CA SER A 84 -5.09 18.38 -8.52
C SER A 84 -6.06 19.51 -8.84
N THR A 85 -7.26 19.52 -8.25
CA THR A 85 -8.21 20.63 -8.41
C THR A 85 -7.58 21.96 -7.98
N LEU A 86 -6.94 22.00 -6.80
CA LEU A 86 -6.29 23.21 -6.30
C LEU A 86 -5.15 23.67 -7.23
N MET A 87 -4.28 22.77 -7.66
CA MET A 87 -3.15 23.10 -8.54
C MET A 87 -3.61 23.52 -9.94
N LEU A 88 -4.68 22.92 -10.46
CA LEU A 88 -5.26 23.32 -11.74
C LEU A 88 -5.87 24.71 -11.66
N TYR A 89 -6.55 25.03 -10.57
CA TYR A 89 -7.16 26.34 -10.36
C TYR A 89 -6.16 27.46 -10.12
N ASP A 90 -4.97 27.14 -9.63
CA ASP A 90 -3.84 28.06 -9.54
C ASP A 90 -3.24 28.37 -10.93
N ARG A 91 -3.05 27.33 -11.77
CA ARG A 91 -2.52 27.49 -13.14
C ARG A 91 -3.54 28.01 -14.14
N HIS A 92 -4.81 27.69 -13.94
CA HIS A 92 -5.94 27.98 -14.83
C HIS A 92 -7.12 28.56 -14.04
N PRO A 93 -7.02 29.81 -13.55
CA PRO A 93 -8.11 30.47 -12.83
C PRO A 93 -9.42 30.53 -13.64
N GLU A 94 -9.34 30.55 -14.97
CA GLU A 94 -10.47 30.54 -15.90
C GLU A 94 -11.35 29.27 -15.81
N LEU A 95 -10.81 28.16 -15.29
CA LEU A 95 -11.56 26.91 -15.09
C LEU A 95 -12.41 26.94 -13.82
N GLN A 96 -12.23 27.93 -12.94
CA GLN A 96 -13.01 28.07 -11.71
C GLN A 96 -14.40 28.60 -12.02
N SER A 97 -15.44 27.82 -11.68
CA SER A 97 -16.81 28.33 -11.72
C SER A 97 -17.12 29.12 -10.46
N LYS A 98 -17.86 30.22 -10.62
CA LYS A 98 -18.36 31.04 -9.50
C LYS A 98 -19.33 30.28 -8.58
N TRP A 99 -20.01 29.27 -9.13
CA TRP A 99 -21.10 28.55 -8.46
C TRP A 99 -20.72 27.12 -8.08
N ASP A 100 -19.81 26.48 -8.82
CA ASP A 100 -19.38 25.10 -8.59
C ASP A 100 -17.86 25.00 -8.52
N LYS A 101 -17.34 24.74 -7.32
CA LYS A 101 -15.90 24.62 -7.09
C LYS A 101 -15.35 23.22 -7.39
N ALA A 102 -16.17 22.27 -7.83
CA ALA A 102 -15.72 20.93 -8.16
C ALA A 102 -15.19 20.87 -9.60
N PHE A 103 -13.90 20.53 -9.76
CA PHE A 103 -13.33 20.24 -11.07
C PHE A 103 -13.60 18.79 -11.51
N TRP A 104 -13.49 17.82 -10.60
CA TRP A 104 -13.73 16.40 -10.86
C TRP A 104 -15.10 15.95 -10.34
N ALA A 105 -15.70 14.98 -11.02
CA ALA A 105 -16.90 14.30 -10.53
C ALA A 105 -16.64 13.61 -9.19
N ARG A 106 -17.66 13.46 -8.33
CA ARG A 106 -17.51 12.77 -7.03
C ARG A 106 -17.06 11.32 -7.17
N GLY A 107 -17.68 10.57 -8.09
CA GLY A 107 -17.35 9.18 -8.35
C GLY A 107 -16.01 8.95 -9.08
N TYR A 108 -15.62 7.68 -9.14
CA TYR A 108 -14.52 7.17 -9.95
C TYR A 108 -14.74 5.67 -10.16
N TYR A 109 -14.19 5.13 -11.23
CA TYR A 109 -14.11 3.69 -11.48
C TYR A 109 -12.76 3.16 -11.00
N VAL A 110 -12.76 1.95 -10.46
CA VAL A 110 -11.56 1.24 -10.03
C VAL A 110 -11.69 -0.24 -10.32
N GLU A 111 -10.62 -0.83 -10.86
CA GLU A 111 -10.48 -2.26 -11.06
C GLU A 111 -9.08 -2.70 -10.64
N THR A 112 -8.97 -3.86 -10.01
CA THR A 112 -7.68 -4.49 -9.68
C THR A 112 -7.11 -5.15 -10.93
N ILE A 113 -5.86 -4.83 -11.27
CA ILE A 113 -5.13 -5.53 -12.33
C ILE A 113 -4.26 -6.60 -11.69
N GLY A 114 -4.50 -7.86 -12.04
CA GLY A 114 -3.67 -8.96 -11.58
C GLY A 114 -3.87 -10.25 -12.36
N ASN A 115 -2.87 -10.63 -13.16
CA ASN A 115 -2.68 -12.04 -13.49
C ASN A 115 -1.85 -12.66 -12.36
N ILE A 116 -2.55 -13.22 -11.38
CA ILE A 116 -1.96 -14.11 -10.39
C ILE A 116 -2.29 -15.52 -10.89
N THR A 117 -1.27 -16.30 -11.23
CA THR A 117 -1.45 -17.70 -11.58
C THR A 117 -1.42 -18.55 -10.31
N ASP A 118 -2.10 -19.69 -10.30
CA ASP A 118 -2.11 -20.60 -9.14
C ASP A 118 -0.69 -21.03 -8.76
N GLU A 119 0.20 -21.18 -9.74
CA GLU A 119 1.61 -21.52 -9.51
C GLU A 119 2.34 -20.43 -8.72
N ALA A 120 2.05 -19.15 -8.97
CA ALA A 120 2.65 -18.05 -8.24
C ALA A 120 2.22 -18.04 -6.76
N VAL A 121 0.94 -18.36 -6.50
CA VAL A 121 0.41 -18.49 -5.13
C VAL A 121 1.02 -19.69 -4.42
N GLN A 122 1.03 -20.86 -5.07
CA GLN A 122 1.59 -22.08 -4.50
C GLN A 122 3.09 -21.94 -4.20
N LYS A 123 3.84 -21.29 -5.09
CA LYS A 123 5.26 -21.00 -4.87
C LYS A 123 5.47 -20.14 -3.63
N TYR A 124 4.70 -19.04 -3.48
CA TYR A 124 4.79 -18.17 -2.30
C TYR A 124 4.50 -18.93 -1.00
N ILE A 125 3.44 -19.74 -0.98
CA ILE A 125 3.09 -20.57 0.19
C ILE A 125 4.22 -21.54 0.53
N LYS A 126 4.79 -22.21 -0.48
CA LYS A 126 5.87 -23.18 -0.28
C LYS A 126 7.14 -22.53 0.28
N GLU A 127 7.53 -21.38 -0.26
CA GLU A 127 8.69 -20.60 0.20
C GLU A 127 8.51 -20.13 1.65
N GLN A 128 7.33 -19.60 2.00
CA GLN A 128 7.02 -19.16 3.37
C GLN A 128 7.00 -20.33 4.37
N ALA A 129 6.47 -21.49 3.97
CA ALA A 129 6.50 -22.69 4.80
C ALA A 129 7.93 -23.20 5.04
N GLU A 130 8.80 -23.12 4.03
CA GLU A 130 10.19 -23.54 4.15
C GLU A 130 11.01 -22.61 5.05
N GLU A 131 10.84 -21.30 4.92
CA GLU A 131 11.46 -20.31 5.80
C GLU A 131 11.05 -20.53 7.28
N SER A 132 9.76 -20.81 7.51
CA SER A 132 9.23 -21.16 8.83
C SER A 132 9.88 -22.43 9.40
N ARG A 133 10.06 -23.49 8.58
CA ARG A 133 10.78 -24.70 8.98
C ARG A 133 12.22 -24.41 9.35
N LYS A 134 12.96 -23.64 8.53
CA LYS A 134 14.36 -23.26 8.81
C LYS A 134 14.48 -22.49 10.11
N ARG A 135 13.56 -21.55 10.37
CA ARG A 135 13.51 -20.77 11.62
C ARG A 135 13.26 -21.67 12.84
N LEU A 136 12.35 -22.64 12.72
CA LEU A 136 12.09 -23.62 13.78
C LEU A 136 13.32 -24.50 14.08
N THR A 137 14.01 -24.98 13.04
CA THR A 137 15.23 -25.78 13.20
C THR A 137 16.32 -24.97 13.91
N ARG A 138 16.52 -23.71 13.52
CA ARG A 138 17.48 -22.80 14.18
C ARG A 138 17.11 -22.57 15.64
N TRP A 139 15.84 -22.34 15.95
CA TRP A 139 15.37 -22.17 17.32
C TRP A 139 15.58 -23.43 18.18
N LYS A 140 15.27 -24.62 17.64
CA LYS A 140 15.54 -25.90 18.31
C LYS A 140 17.02 -26.10 18.61
N ALA A 141 17.90 -25.73 17.68
CA ALA A 141 19.35 -25.79 17.87
C ALA A 141 19.82 -24.85 18.99
N ILE A 142 19.34 -23.60 19.00
CA ILE A 142 19.63 -22.63 20.07
C ILE A 142 19.12 -23.14 21.42
N ALA A 143 17.86 -23.60 21.51
CA ALA A 143 17.30 -24.12 22.76
C ALA A 143 18.08 -25.34 23.30
N LYS A 144 18.56 -26.21 22.41
CA LYS A 144 19.42 -27.35 22.77
C LYS A 144 20.80 -26.89 23.28
N SER A 145 21.35 -25.81 22.71
CA SER A 145 22.63 -25.23 23.15
C SER A 145 22.49 -24.45 24.47
N SER A 146 21.41 -23.70 24.68
CA SER A 146 21.16 -22.98 25.93
C SER A 146 20.87 -23.92 27.11
N ARG A 147 20.23 -25.08 26.87
CA ARG A 147 20.13 -26.15 27.88
C ARG A 147 21.48 -26.75 28.28
N ARG A 148 22.52 -26.61 27.45
CA ARG A 148 23.89 -26.99 27.82
C ARG A 148 24.62 -25.90 28.62
N ILE A 149 24.20 -24.64 28.54
CA ILE A 149 24.85 -23.50 29.21
C ILE A 149 24.21 -23.19 30.58
N LEU A 150 22.93 -23.53 30.77
CA LEU A 150 22.34 -23.59 32.11
C LEU A 150 22.82 -24.87 32.80
N SER A 151 23.98 -24.79 33.46
CA SER A 151 24.35 -25.78 34.47
C SER A 151 23.25 -25.87 35.52
N MET A 152 23.13 -27.05 36.14
CA MET A 152 22.09 -27.47 37.09
C MET A 152 21.83 -26.52 38.29
N THR A 153 22.54 -25.40 38.43
CA THR A 153 22.35 -24.41 39.50
C THR A 153 21.26 -23.37 39.20
N ALA A 154 21.03 -22.99 37.93
CA ALA A 154 20.02 -21.97 37.59
C ALA A 154 18.58 -22.52 37.49
N PHE A 155 18.43 -23.82 37.19
CA PHE A 155 17.12 -24.47 37.10
C PHE A 155 16.49 -24.68 38.49
N PHE A 156 17.31 -24.91 39.51
CA PHE A 156 16.84 -24.96 40.90
C PHE A 156 16.43 -23.58 41.43
N TRP A 157 17.12 -22.51 41.05
CA TRP A 157 16.78 -21.16 41.52
C TRP A 157 15.47 -20.62 40.92
N LEU A 158 15.19 -20.92 39.63
CA LEU A 158 13.94 -20.50 38.97
C LEU A 158 12.71 -21.31 39.44
N ILE A 159 12.90 -22.59 39.79
CA ILE A 159 11.82 -23.44 40.36
C ILE A 159 11.56 -23.07 41.83
N HIS A 160 12.56 -22.62 42.59
CA HIS A 160 12.35 -22.18 43.97
C HIS A 160 11.74 -20.77 44.08
N MET A 161 12.01 -19.85 43.14
CA MET A 161 11.39 -18.51 43.12
C MET A 161 9.91 -18.53 42.70
N THR A 162 9.49 -19.46 41.83
CA THR A 162 8.10 -19.53 41.37
C THR A 162 7.16 -20.21 42.37
N ARG A 163 7.66 -20.95 43.36
CA ARG A 163 6.84 -21.51 44.45
C ARG A 163 6.46 -20.50 45.53
N ARG A 164 7.20 -19.40 45.69
CA ARG A 164 6.91 -18.35 46.69
C ARG A 164 5.90 -17.31 46.18
N TRP A 165 5.86 -17.07 44.87
CA TRP A 165 4.91 -16.14 44.24
C TRP A 165 3.56 -16.77 43.85
N TRP A 166 3.44 -18.09 43.81
CA TRP A 166 2.17 -18.76 43.48
C TRP A 166 1.26 -19.03 44.68
N ARG A 167 1.70 -18.79 45.93
CA ARG A 167 0.87 -18.93 47.14
C ARG A 167 0.16 -17.65 47.59
N GLU A 168 0.49 -16.49 47.01
CA GLU A 168 -0.16 -15.21 47.36
C GLU A 168 -1.22 -14.76 46.33
N PHE A 169 -1.55 -15.59 45.34
CA PHE A 169 -2.52 -15.24 44.29
C PHE A 169 -3.83 -16.06 44.33
N LEU A 170 -4.06 -16.84 45.39
CA LEU A 170 -5.29 -17.64 45.59
C LEU A 170 -5.81 -17.57 47.04
N THR A 171 -5.85 -16.36 47.60
CA THR A 171 -6.75 -15.94 48.69
C THR A 171 -7.17 -14.51 48.47
#